data_AF-A0A8X6YM11-F1
#
_entry.id   AF-A0A8X6YM11-F1
#
_cell.length_a   1.000
_cell.length_b   1.000
_cell.length_c   1.000
_cell.angle_alpha   90.00
_cell.angle_beta   90.00
_cell.angle_gamma   90.00
#
_symmetry.space_group_name_H-M   'P 1'
#
loop_
_entity.id
_entity.type
_entity.pdbx_description
1 polymer ?
#
loop_
_entity_poly.entity_id
_entity_poly.type
_entity_poly.pdbx_seq_one_letter_code
_entity_poly.pdbx_strand_id
1 'polypeptide(L)'
;MQMTKYHIQVAVVVLFVVSATCDTSCKYEKFSPNHTACKGPNKSCKILEKGVTDKEKNTIVKWHNTYRNKIATGMEKSLGGMPGAADMMEMVWDDELAYIAQKHADQCEFDHDCNACRKVERFHVGQNLKLDMSHKKPEKTDWKRMVKKFYGEIEIFDKNSIEHYHFSTYGHFTQVVWATTWRIGCGKAMYMENNRYSLFLVCNYGPAGNVADKEMYEKGKSCSKCPEKTCCGDSCEKQKVTSKYKGLCSKFDSCSLLSFCKISNCWLKMSKYHVQAAIAVLLISFASCDAFCKYLKFSPIHSYCNPPNPECSLLDTEVTDEDKDDVIRAHNEYRDKVATGQESAAGGMPTAANMMEMVWDDELASIAQKHAEQCKFRHDCYACRQVDRFMVGQNIYMAMSWGYPDKSYWRPMVKAFYDEIEQFDKSYIEPFVFGSYGHFTQVVWATSWRVGCGKAVFKDKKWYKTYLVCNYGPAGNMMGGEMYKEGETCSECPSNTCCGASCAQYGIQSDYEGLCKVIDEDNFSK
;
A
#
# COMPACT_ATOMS: atom_id res chain seq x y z
N MET A 1 45.03 31.47 45.75
CA MET A 1 44.58 30.06 45.59
C MET A 1 43.10 30.01 45.93
N GLN A 2 42.23 30.12 44.92
CA GLN A 2 40.77 30.18 45.08
C GLN A 2 40.23 28.74 45.07
N MET A 3 39.61 28.30 46.16
CA MET A 3 38.94 27.00 46.26
C MET A 3 37.42 27.23 46.18
N THR A 4 36.84 26.92 45.03
CA THR A 4 35.39 27.00 44.82
C THR A 4 34.75 25.71 45.33
N LYS A 5 33.93 25.80 46.39
CA LYS A 5 33.09 24.69 46.88
C LYS A 5 31.86 24.55 45.99
N TYR A 6 31.64 23.37 45.43
CA TYR A 6 30.39 23.01 44.75
C TYR A 6 29.44 22.34 45.77
N HIS A 7 28.23 22.90 45.93
CA HIS A 7 27.13 22.25 46.63
C HIS A 7 26.38 21.34 45.65
N ILE A 8 26.32 20.04 45.96
CA ILE A 8 25.50 19.07 45.24
C ILE A 8 24.14 19.01 45.96
N GLN A 9 23.07 19.46 45.31
CA GLN A 9 21.71 19.17 45.73
C GLN A 9 21.22 17.92 44.99
N VAL A 10 20.90 16.87 45.73
CA VAL A 10 20.26 15.66 45.21
C VAL A 10 18.76 15.87 45.27
N ALA A 11 18.13 16.08 44.11
CA ALA A 11 16.68 16.11 43.98
C ALA A 11 16.16 14.67 43.77
N VAL A 12 15.39 14.17 44.73
CA VAL A 12 14.65 12.90 44.61
C VAL A 12 13.41 13.16 43.76
N VAL A 13 13.41 12.66 42.52
CA VAL A 13 12.27 12.75 41.62
C VAL A 13 11.34 11.55 41.88
N VAL A 14 10.19 11.82 42.49
CA VAL A 14 9.09 10.85 42.61
C VAL A 14 8.33 10.85 41.27
N LEU A 15 8.48 9.76 40.51
CA LEU A 15 7.77 9.53 39.26
C LEU A 15 6.30 9.17 39.53
N PHE A 16 5.38 10.09 39.25
CA PHE A 16 3.98 9.78 39.07
C PHE A 16 3.78 9.27 37.63
N VAL A 17 3.48 7.98 37.49
CA VAL A 17 3.06 7.39 36.21
C VAL A 17 1.56 7.68 36.05
N VAL A 18 1.21 8.62 35.18
CA VAL A 18 -0.18 8.82 34.72
C VAL A 18 -0.34 8.01 33.44
N SER A 19 -1.12 6.93 33.49
CA SER A 19 -1.47 6.14 32.32
C SER A 19 -2.59 6.84 31.54
N ALA A 20 -2.27 7.46 30.41
CA ALA A 20 -3.26 7.85 29.41
C ALA A 20 -3.67 6.61 28.62
N THR A 21 -4.97 6.31 28.58
CA THR A 21 -5.53 5.23 27.75
C THR A 21 -5.88 5.80 26.38
N CYS A 22 -5.08 5.51 25.36
CA CYS A 22 -5.45 5.73 23.96
C CYS A 22 -6.72 4.94 23.63
N ASP A 23 -7.58 5.42 22.73
CA ASP A 23 -8.67 4.62 22.20
C ASP A 23 -8.07 3.48 21.35
N THR A 24 -8.04 2.29 21.93
CA THR A 24 -7.33 1.10 21.43
C THR A 24 -8.12 0.29 20.41
N SER A 25 -9.24 0.81 19.89
CA SER A 25 -10.13 0.01 19.04
C SER A 25 -9.49 -0.33 17.70
N CYS A 26 -9.44 -1.61 17.38
CA CYS A 26 -8.83 -2.08 16.14
C CYS A 26 -9.77 -1.86 14.95
N LYS A 27 -9.27 -1.30 13.84
CA LYS A 27 -10.08 -0.97 12.64
C LYS A 27 -10.90 -2.12 12.02
N TYR A 28 -10.58 -3.37 12.36
CA TYR A 28 -11.28 -4.55 11.86
C TYR A 28 -12.37 -5.06 12.81
N GLU A 29 -12.54 -4.43 13.98
CA GLU A 29 -13.62 -4.74 14.93
C GLU A 29 -15.00 -4.58 14.31
N LYS A 30 -15.13 -3.68 13.31
CA LYS A 30 -16.36 -3.52 12.51
C LYS A 30 -16.82 -4.80 11.81
N PHE A 31 -15.91 -5.74 11.52
CA PHE A 31 -16.25 -7.01 10.91
C PHE A 31 -16.51 -8.10 11.95
N SER A 32 -15.76 -8.08 13.04
CA SER A 32 -15.89 -9.01 14.15
C SER A 32 -15.18 -8.45 15.39
N PRO A 33 -15.78 -8.51 16.59
CA PRO A 33 -15.10 -8.12 17.83
C PRO A 33 -13.88 -9.02 18.12
N ASN A 34 -13.82 -10.21 17.52
CA ASN A 34 -12.71 -11.14 17.63
C ASN A 34 -11.86 -11.19 16.35
N HIS A 35 -11.84 -10.11 15.56
CA HIS A 35 -11.10 -10.10 14.31
C HIS A 35 -9.60 -10.38 14.52
N THR A 36 -9.03 -11.24 13.68
CA THR A 36 -7.66 -11.76 13.84
C THR A 36 -6.63 -10.64 13.81
N ALA A 37 -6.82 -9.63 12.95
CA ALA A 37 -6.00 -8.42 12.92
C ALA A 37 -5.84 -7.72 14.29
N CYS A 38 -6.89 -7.79 15.11
CA CYS A 38 -7.01 -7.11 16.40
C CYS A 38 -6.42 -7.93 17.55
N LYS A 39 -6.14 -9.22 17.31
CA LYS A 39 -5.55 -10.07 18.33
C LYS A 39 -4.07 -9.71 18.54
N GLY A 40 -3.68 -9.66 19.81
CA GLY A 40 -2.27 -9.73 20.20
C GLY A 40 -1.69 -11.12 19.95
N PRO A 41 -0.37 -11.30 19.95
CA PRO A 41 0.23 -12.62 19.88
C PRO A 41 -0.17 -13.46 21.10
N ASN A 42 -0.34 -14.76 20.90
CA ASN A 42 -0.68 -15.66 21.99
C ASN A 42 0.50 -15.77 22.96
N LYS A 43 0.32 -15.28 24.20
CA LYS A 43 1.39 -15.20 25.21
C LYS A 43 1.88 -16.57 25.68
N SER A 44 1.06 -17.61 25.57
CA SER A 44 1.51 -18.98 25.88
C SER A 44 2.38 -19.56 24.75
N CYS A 45 2.30 -19.00 23.54
CA CYS A 45 3.13 -19.38 22.43
C CYS A 45 4.47 -18.61 22.43
N LYS A 46 5.55 -19.32 22.74
CA LYS A 46 6.90 -18.77 22.61
C LYS A 46 7.38 -18.84 21.17
N ILE A 47 7.06 -17.81 20.39
CA ILE A 47 7.51 -17.67 19.01
C ILE A 47 9.03 -17.44 18.95
N LEU A 48 9.70 -18.24 18.13
CA LEU A 48 11.14 -18.24 17.87
C LEU A 48 11.51 -17.55 16.56
N GLU A 49 10.63 -17.58 15.57
CA GLU A 49 10.77 -16.89 14.28
C GLU A 49 9.38 -16.55 13.75
N LYS A 50 9.22 -15.36 13.15
CA LYS A 50 7.98 -14.97 12.48
C LYS A 50 8.24 -14.00 11.33
N GLY A 51 7.22 -13.75 10.53
CA GLY A 51 7.29 -12.83 9.39
C GLY A 51 7.79 -13.50 8.11
N VAL A 52 7.28 -13.03 6.98
CA VAL A 52 7.63 -13.55 5.65
C VAL A 52 8.54 -12.54 4.95
N THR A 53 9.77 -12.96 4.66
CA THR A 53 10.76 -12.12 3.95
C THR A 53 10.37 -11.95 2.47
N ASP A 54 10.85 -10.90 1.81
CA ASP A 54 10.49 -10.67 0.39
C ASP A 54 10.95 -11.78 -0.56
N LYS A 55 12.05 -12.48 -0.22
CA LYS A 55 12.46 -13.68 -0.94
C LYS A 55 11.43 -14.82 -0.81
N GLU A 56 10.85 -14.96 0.37
CA GLU A 56 9.78 -15.92 0.63
C GLU A 56 8.48 -15.50 -0.07
N LYS A 57 8.09 -14.21 0.00
CA LYS A 57 6.93 -13.65 -0.75
C LYS A 57 7.01 -13.99 -2.24
N ASN A 58 8.16 -13.71 -2.86
CA ASN A 58 8.43 -14.03 -4.25
C ASN A 58 8.36 -15.54 -4.53
N THR A 59 8.83 -16.37 -3.60
CA THR A 59 8.75 -17.83 -3.71
C THR A 59 7.31 -18.32 -3.66
N ILE A 60 6.50 -17.79 -2.73
CA ILE A 60 5.09 -18.13 -2.57
C ILE A 60 4.32 -17.80 -3.85
N VAL A 61 4.37 -16.55 -4.31
CA VAL A 61 3.67 -16.10 -5.52
C VAL A 61 4.13 -16.91 -6.74
N LYS A 62 5.46 -17.10 -6.89
CA LYS A 62 6.02 -17.88 -8.00
C LYS A 62 5.44 -19.29 -8.08
N TRP A 63 5.39 -20.01 -6.96
CA TRP A 63 4.95 -21.40 -6.98
C TRP A 63 3.43 -21.53 -7.14
N HIS A 64 2.64 -20.62 -6.57
CA HIS A 64 1.20 -20.57 -6.84
C HIS A 64 0.95 -20.36 -8.34
N ASN A 65 1.55 -19.34 -8.95
CA ASN A 65 1.37 -19.07 -10.38
C ASN A 65 1.95 -20.17 -11.28
N THR A 66 3.01 -20.86 -10.86
CA THR A 66 3.54 -22.03 -11.61
C THR A 66 2.47 -23.13 -11.73
N TYR A 67 1.80 -23.44 -10.63
CA TYR A 67 0.77 -24.47 -10.62
C TYR A 67 -0.52 -24.03 -11.31
N ARG A 68 -0.96 -22.80 -11.08
CA ARG A 68 -2.10 -22.20 -11.80
C ARG A 68 -1.87 -22.22 -13.32
N ASN A 69 -0.67 -21.84 -13.78
CA ASN A 69 -0.31 -21.88 -15.19
C ASN A 69 -0.31 -23.31 -15.73
N LYS A 70 0.14 -24.30 -14.94
CA LYS A 70 0.13 -25.72 -15.33
C LYS A 70 -1.29 -26.25 -15.57
N ILE A 71 -2.25 -25.87 -14.73
CA ILE A 71 -3.68 -26.17 -14.93
C ILE A 71 -4.20 -25.42 -16.15
N ALA A 72 -3.99 -24.10 -16.22
CA ALA A 72 -4.55 -23.26 -17.27
C ALA A 72 -4.17 -23.75 -18.67
N THR A 73 -2.91 -24.13 -18.88
CA THR A 73 -2.41 -24.61 -20.18
C THR A 73 -2.73 -26.08 -20.47
N GLY A 74 -3.43 -26.80 -19.58
CA GLY A 74 -3.72 -28.23 -19.74
C GLY A 74 -2.48 -29.13 -19.66
N MET A 75 -1.39 -28.62 -19.09
CA MET A 75 -0.14 -29.37 -18.90
C MET A 75 -0.19 -30.31 -17.69
N GLU A 76 -1.20 -30.19 -16.83
CA GLU A 76 -1.42 -31.13 -15.75
C GLU A 76 -2.01 -32.45 -16.27
N LYS A 77 -1.27 -33.54 -16.02
CA LYS A 77 -1.57 -34.88 -16.51
C LYS A 77 -2.12 -35.81 -15.43
N SER A 78 -2.13 -35.37 -14.18
CA SER A 78 -2.87 -36.06 -13.11
C SER A 78 -4.32 -36.31 -13.52
N LEU A 79 -4.90 -37.41 -13.03
CA LEU A 79 -6.29 -37.80 -13.28
C LEU A 79 -6.63 -37.98 -14.79
N GLY A 80 -5.68 -38.43 -15.59
CA GLY A 80 -5.87 -38.59 -17.05
C GLY A 80 -5.92 -37.24 -17.80
N GLY A 81 -5.48 -36.16 -17.17
CA GLY A 81 -5.51 -34.81 -17.71
C GLY A 81 -6.58 -33.95 -17.04
N MET A 82 -6.16 -32.79 -16.54
CA MET A 82 -7.06 -31.73 -16.11
C MET A 82 -7.49 -30.91 -17.33
N PRO A 83 -8.76 -30.49 -17.41
CA PRO A 83 -9.17 -29.54 -18.44
C PRO A 83 -8.45 -28.21 -18.21
N GLY A 84 -8.05 -27.56 -19.31
CA GLY A 84 -7.46 -26.23 -19.28
C GLY A 84 -8.43 -25.20 -18.71
N ALA A 85 -7.89 -24.08 -18.21
CA ALA A 85 -8.67 -22.99 -17.64
C ALA A 85 -8.57 -21.76 -18.54
N ALA A 86 -9.71 -21.26 -18.99
CA ALA A 86 -9.82 -20.17 -19.94
C ALA A 86 -9.60 -18.77 -19.30
N ASP A 87 -9.82 -18.67 -17.99
CA ASP A 87 -10.00 -17.43 -17.22
C ASP A 87 -9.06 -17.31 -16.00
N MET A 88 -8.11 -18.23 -15.85
CA MET A 88 -7.24 -18.33 -14.67
C MET A 88 -6.39 -17.08 -14.45
N MET A 89 -6.64 -16.35 -13.37
CA MET A 89 -5.90 -15.13 -13.05
C MET A 89 -4.48 -15.39 -12.54
N GLU A 90 -3.54 -14.49 -12.85
CA GLU A 90 -2.23 -14.44 -12.20
C GLU A 90 -2.38 -13.87 -10.78
N MET A 91 -1.87 -14.58 -9.77
CA MET A 91 -1.85 -14.08 -8.40
C MET A 91 -0.71 -13.09 -8.17
N VAL A 92 -0.98 -12.06 -7.37
CA VAL A 92 -0.01 -11.07 -6.89
C VAL A 92 -0.06 -10.97 -5.37
N TRP A 93 1.05 -10.52 -4.77
CA TRP A 93 1.12 -10.37 -3.31
C TRP A 93 0.19 -9.26 -2.80
N ASP A 94 -0.31 -9.43 -1.58
CA ASP A 94 -1.20 -8.50 -0.88
C ASP A 94 -0.80 -8.35 0.59
N ASP A 95 -0.38 -7.14 0.98
CA ASP A 95 0.15 -6.89 2.32
C ASP A 95 -0.93 -6.85 3.41
N GLU A 96 -2.18 -6.47 3.08
CA GLU A 96 -3.30 -6.52 4.03
C GLU A 96 -3.61 -7.98 4.39
N LEU A 97 -3.71 -8.86 3.39
CA LEU A 97 -3.91 -10.29 3.61
C LEU A 97 -2.76 -10.93 4.38
N ALA A 98 -1.51 -10.51 4.09
CA ALA A 98 -0.33 -11.01 4.77
C ALA A 98 -0.28 -10.57 6.24
N TYR A 99 -0.67 -9.34 6.54
CA TYR A 99 -0.78 -8.84 7.90
C TYR A 99 -1.76 -9.68 8.72
N ILE A 100 -2.97 -9.92 8.21
CA ILE A 100 -3.98 -10.75 8.88
C ILE A 100 -3.49 -12.19 9.04
N ALA A 101 -2.88 -12.77 8.00
CA ALA A 101 -2.31 -14.12 8.05
C ALA A 101 -1.19 -14.23 9.09
N GLN A 102 -0.35 -13.21 9.23
CA GLN A 102 0.70 -13.19 10.25
C GLN A 102 0.12 -13.07 11.66
N LYS A 103 -0.93 -12.27 11.85
CA LYS A 103 -1.65 -12.17 13.13
C LYS A 103 -2.28 -13.50 13.53
N HIS A 104 -2.77 -14.27 12.56
CA HIS A 104 -3.26 -15.62 12.78
C HIS A 104 -2.13 -16.59 13.17
N ALA A 105 -1.02 -16.56 12.43
CA ALA A 105 0.14 -17.40 12.74
C ALA A 105 0.69 -17.12 14.15
N ASP A 106 0.66 -15.86 14.59
CA ASP A 106 1.07 -15.42 15.92
C ASP A 106 0.19 -15.99 17.06
N GLN A 107 -0.93 -16.65 16.74
CA GLN A 107 -1.76 -17.35 17.73
C GLN A 107 -1.29 -18.77 18.03
N CYS A 108 -0.53 -19.38 17.12
CA CYS A 108 -0.01 -20.75 17.25
C CYS A 108 -1.09 -21.82 17.44
N GLU A 109 -2.29 -21.53 16.99
CA GLU A 109 -3.43 -22.45 16.99
C GLU A 109 -3.61 -22.96 15.55
N PHE A 110 -3.37 -24.25 15.33
CA PHE A 110 -3.55 -24.87 14.02
C PHE A 110 -5.02 -25.18 13.78
N ASP A 111 -5.79 -24.12 13.58
CA ASP A 111 -7.19 -24.15 13.18
C ASP A 111 -7.50 -22.90 12.36
N HIS A 112 -8.51 -22.96 11.50
CA HIS A 112 -8.93 -21.78 10.76
C HIS A 112 -9.50 -20.72 11.69
N ASP A 113 -9.08 -19.47 11.51
CA ASP A 113 -9.86 -18.37 12.07
C ASP A 113 -11.24 -18.27 11.42
N CYS A 114 -12.17 -17.62 12.12
CA CYS A 114 -13.53 -17.49 11.63
C CYS A 114 -13.57 -16.64 10.36
N ASN A 115 -14.54 -16.89 9.47
CA ASN A 115 -14.65 -16.14 8.21
C ASN A 115 -14.78 -14.62 8.44
N ALA A 116 -15.53 -14.20 9.46
CA ALA A 116 -15.63 -12.79 9.85
C ALA A 116 -14.34 -12.24 10.47
N CYS A 117 -13.47 -13.11 11.00
CA CYS A 117 -12.24 -12.75 11.70
C CYS A 117 -11.08 -12.43 10.75
N ARG A 118 -11.19 -12.82 9.47
CA ARG A 118 -10.21 -12.53 8.41
C ARG A 118 -10.78 -11.67 7.30
N LYS A 119 -11.93 -11.03 7.53
CA LYS A 119 -12.65 -10.27 6.51
C LYS A 119 -11.91 -8.96 6.22
N VAL A 120 -11.83 -8.62 4.94
CA VAL A 120 -11.40 -7.30 4.46
C VAL A 120 -12.57 -6.64 3.74
N GLU A 121 -12.49 -5.34 3.51
CA GLU A 121 -13.54 -4.59 2.81
C GLU A 121 -13.71 -5.07 1.36
N ARG A 122 -12.59 -5.40 0.71
CA ARG A 122 -12.50 -5.62 -0.74
C ARG A 122 -13.19 -6.90 -1.23
N PHE A 123 -13.21 -7.96 -0.41
CA PHE A 123 -13.74 -9.27 -0.78
C PHE A 123 -13.73 -10.24 0.40
N HIS A 124 -14.43 -11.37 0.25
CA HIS A 124 -14.27 -12.52 1.14
C HIS A 124 -12.87 -13.12 1.03
N VAL A 125 -12.36 -13.66 2.14
CA VAL A 125 -10.99 -14.18 2.24
C VAL A 125 -10.99 -15.69 2.50
N GLY A 126 -10.36 -16.43 1.59
CA GLY A 126 -10.08 -17.86 1.76
C GLY A 126 -8.77 -18.07 2.53
N GLN A 127 -8.53 -19.29 3.03
CA GLN A 127 -7.33 -19.57 3.82
C GLN A 127 -6.83 -21.00 3.63
N ASN A 128 -5.52 -21.15 3.47
CA ASN A 128 -4.83 -22.45 3.56
C ASN A 128 -3.85 -22.43 4.73
N LEU A 129 -3.79 -23.54 5.47
CA LEU A 129 -2.98 -23.68 6.67
C LEU A 129 -2.02 -24.86 6.56
N LYS A 130 -0.83 -24.73 7.14
CA LYS A 130 0.09 -25.86 7.29
C LYS A 130 0.85 -25.80 8.61
N LEU A 131 0.81 -26.89 9.36
CA LEU A 131 1.69 -27.13 10.51
C LEU A 131 2.70 -28.24 10.18
N ASP A 132 4.00 -27.93 10.23
CA ASP A 132 5.07 -28.93 10.20
C ASP A 132 5.70 -29.03 11.61
N MET A 133 5.90 -30.25 12.12
CA MET A 133 6.53 -30.50 13.42
C MET A 133 7.86 -31.25 13.25
N SER A 134 8.89 -30.86 14.01
CA SER A 134 10.19 -31.52 13.97
C SER A 134 10.93 -31.49 15.32
N HIS A 135 11.80 -32.48 15.54
CA HIS A 135 12.70 -32.49 16.72
C HIS A 135 13.90 -31.55 16.55
N LYS A 136 14.29 -31.24 15.31
CA LYS A 136 15.36 -30.28 14.98
C LYS A 136 14.76 -29.00 14.41
N LYS A 137 15.26 -27.84 14.84
CA LYS A 137 14.88 -26.54 14.27
C LYS A 137 15.19 -26.52 12.76
N PRO A 138 14.21 -26.26 11.89
CA PRO A 138 14.48 -26.03 10.47
C PRO A 138 15.40 -24.83 10.28
N GLU A 139 16.42 -24.95 9.43
CA GLU A 139 17.32 -23.82 9.12
C GLU A 139 16.65 -22.76 8.25
N LYS A 140 15.66 -23.16 7.46
CA LYS A 140 14.87 -22.27 6.59
C LYS A 140 13.46 -22.82 6.38
N THR A 141 12.52 -21.92 6.13
CA THR A 141 11.16 -22.29 5.71
C THR A 141 11.15 -22.67 4.23
N ASP A 142 10.59 -23.84 3.91
CA ASP A 142 10.45 -24.32 2.53
C ASP A 142 9.04 -24.06 1.99
N TRP A 143 8.80 -22.81 1.60
CA TRP A 143 7.53 -22.39 1.00
C TRP A 143 7.19 -23.14 -0.28
N LYS A 144 8.20 -23.52 -1.08
CA LYS A 144 7.98 -24.33 -2.29
C LYS A 144 7.34 -25.67 -1.92
N ARG A 145 7.88 -26.35 -0.91
CA ARG A 145 7.34 -27.63 -0.42
C ARG A 145 5.92 -27.47 0.11
N MET A 146 5.63 -26.39 0.83
CA MET A 146 4.27 -26.10 1.31
C MET A 146 3.29 -25.97 0.14
N VAL A 147 3.57 -25.09 -0.84
CA VAL A 147 2.68 -24.90 -2.00
C VAL A 147 2.54 -26.19 -2.80
N LYS A 148 3.61 -26.98 -2.94
CA LYS A 148 3.55 -28.31 -3.56
C LYS A 148 2.61 -29.26 -2.81
N LYS A 149 2.60 -29.23 -1.46
CA LYS A 149 1.68 -30.05 -0.66
C LYS A 149 0.22 -29.63 -0.86
N PHE A 150 -0.07 -28.33 -0.84
CA PHE A 150 -1.42 -27.82 -1.15
C PHE A 150 -1.87 -28.25 -2.54
N TYR A 151 -1.01 -28.10 -3.53
CA TYR A 151 -1.30 -28.53 -4.89
C TYR A 151 -1.48 -30.05 -5.04
N GLY A 152 -0.76 -30.84 -4.23
CA GLY A 152 -0.73 -32.30 -4.30
C GLY A 152 -2.08 -32.98 -4.05
N GLU A 153 -3.04 -32.30 -3.41
CA GLU A 153 -4.41 -32.82 -3.25
C GLU A 153 -5.14 -33.03 -4.57
N ILE A 154 -4.60 -32.53 -5.68
CA ILE A 154 -5.05 -32.89 -7.03
C ILE A 154 -5.11 -34.41 -7.27
N GLU A 155 -4.27 -35.20 -6.60
CA GLU A 155 -4.26 -36.66 -6.74
C GLU A 155 -5.57 -37.32 -6.29
N ILE A 156 -6.33 -36.64 -5.43
CA ILE A 156 -7.63 -37.08 -4.88
C ILE A 156 -8.79 -36.18 -5.30
N PHE A 157 -8.56 -35.24 -6.22
CA PHE A 157 -9.57 -34.28 -6.66
C PHE A 157 -10.61 -34.92 -7.59
N ASP A 158 -11.89 -34.60 -7.40
CA ASP A 158 -12.95 -34.99 -8.33
C ASP A 158 -13.15 -33.90 -9.41
N LYS A 159 -12.80 -34.23 -10.66
CA LYS A 159 -12.92 -33.32 -11.80
C LYS A 159 -14.36 -32.87 -12.09
N ASN A 160 -15.37 -33.59 -11.61
CA ASN A 160 -16.76 -33.17 -11.73
C ASN A 160 -17.08 -31.95 -10.85
N SER A 161 -16.27 -31.70 -9.81
CA SER A 161 -16.39 -30.55 -8.93
C SER A 161 -15.84 -29.23 -9.53
N ILE A 162 -15.42 -29.23 -10.80
CA ILE A 162 -14.93 -27.99 -11.44
C ILE A 162 -16.08 -27.03 -11.73
N GLU A 163 -17.20 -27.52 -12.27
CA GLU A 163 -18.36 -26.69 -12.67
C GLU A 163 -19.27 -26.39 -11.48
N HIS A 164 -19.52 -27.42 -10.65
CA HIS A 164 -20.31 -27.33 -9.43
C HIS A 164 -19.43 -27.74 -8.25
N TYR A 165 -18.74 -26.76 -7.65
CA TYR A 165 -17.79 -27.06 -6.60
C TYR A 165 -18.46 -27.64 -5.36
N HIS A 166 -17.94 -28.80 -4.93
CA HIS A 166 -18.28 -29.43 -3.66
C HIS A 166 -17.03 -29.46 -2.78
N PHE A 167 -17.14 -28.89 -1.58
CA PHE A 167 -16.02 -28.90 -0.65
C PHE A 167 -15.72 -30.32 -0.16
N SER A 168 -14.44 -30.69 -0.15
CA SER A 168 -13.95 -31.99 0.32
C SER A 168 -12.50 -31.85 0.83
N THR A 169 -11.81 -32.96 1.03
CA THR A 169 -10.43 -33.03 1.52
C THR A 169 -9.37 -32.42 0.59
N TYR A 170 -9.78 -31.92 -0.60
CA TYR A 170 -8.94 -31.23 -1.58
C TYR A 170 -9.07 -29.69 -1.55
N GLY A 171 -9.49 -29.14 -0.41
CA GLY A 171 -9.72 -27.71 -0.20
C GLY A 171 -8.48 -26.84 -0.45
N HIS A 172 -7.27 -27.33 -0.11
CA HIS A 172 -6.05 -26.54 -0.33
C HIS A 172 -5.72 -26.44 -1.81
N PHE A 173 -5.81 -27.56 -2.55
CA PHE A 173 -5.60 -27.56 -4.00
C PHE A 173 -6.57 -26.60 -4.69
N THR A 174 -7.85 -26.74 -4.39
CA THR A 174 -8.91 -25.96 -5.03
C THR A 174 -8.79 -24.46 -4.74
N GLN A 175 -8.35 -24.06 -3.54
CA GLN A 175 -8.04 -22.66 -3.23
C GLN A 175 -6.84 -22.12 -4.03
N VAL A 176 -5.81 -22.94 -4.27
CA VAL A 176 -4.63 -22.55 -5.08
C VAL A 176 -5.01 -22.32 -6.54
N VAL A 177 -5.95 -23.11 -7.08
CA VAL A 177 -6.31 -23.10 -8.51
C VAL A 177 -7.66 -22.45 -8.80
N TRP A 178 -8.22 -21.69 -7.86
CA TRP A 178 -9.45 -20.95 -8.07
C TRP A 178 -9.23 -19.77 -9.03
N ALA A 179 -9.90 -19.72 -10.18
CA ALA A 179 -9.58 -18.80 -11.27
C ALA A 179 -9.63 -17.33 -10.85
N THR A 180 -10.65 -16.93 -10.11
CA THR A 180 -10.87 -15.54 -9.72
C THR A 180 -10.02 -15.08 -8.54
N THR A 181 -9.34 -15.98 -7.82
CA THR A 181 -8.41 -15.61 -6.74
C THR A 181 -7.11 -15.06 -7.35
N TRP A 182 -6.81 -13.78 -7.12
CA TRP A 182 -5.65 -13.10 -7.70
C TRP A 182 -4.80 -12.33 -6.68
N ARG A 183 -5.19 -12.31 -5.41
CA ARG A 183 -4.43 -11.74 -4.28
C ARG A 183 -4.07 -12.84 -3.30
N ILE A 184 -2.83 -12.81 -2.81
CA ILE A 184 -2.35 -13.73 -1.77
C ILE A 184 -1.47 -12.98 -0.78
N GLY A 185 -1.67 -13.25 0.51
CA GLY A 185 -0.77 -12.79 1.57
C GLY A 185 -0.61 -13.88 2.61
N CYS A 186 0.62 -14.11 3.06
CA CYS A 186 0.93 -15.21 3.99
C CYS A 186 1.69 -14.74 5.22
N GLY A 187 1.54 -15.49 6.31
CA GLY A 187 2.23 -15.33 7.58
C GLY A 187 2.90 -16.63 8.02
N LYS A 188 3.91 -16.53 8.89
CA LYS A 188 4.55 -17.70 9.50
C LYS A 188 4.88 -17.47 10.97
N ALA A 189 4.77 -18.52 11.77
CA ALA A 189 5.27 -18.56 13.13
C ALA A 189 5.96 -19.90 13.38
N MET A 190 7.20 -19.85 13.84
CA MET A 190 7.90 -21.01 14.36
C MET A 190 7.96 -20.89 15.87
N TYR A 191 7.52 -21.91 16.59
CA TYR A 191 7.47 -21.94 18.05
C TYR A 191 7.83 -23.33 18.56
N MET A 192 8.01 -23.44 19.87
CA MET A 192 8.25 -24.73 20.53
C MET A 192 7.02 -25.16 21.29
N GLU A 193 6.59 -26.39 21.07
CA GLU A 193 5.45 -27.01 21.73
C GLU A 193 5.76 -28.48 21.99
N ASN A 194 5.54 -28.96 23.22
CA ASN A 194 5.78 -30.36 23.60
C ASN A 194 7.17 -30.90 23.20
N ASN A 195 8.23 -30.11 23.42
CA ASN A 195 9.61 -30.40 23.03
C ASN A 195 9.83 -30.66 21.52
N ARG A 196 8.95 -30.10 20.67
CA ARG A 196 9.09 -30.09 19.21
C ARG A 196 9.04 -28.67 18.68
N TYR A 197 9.74 -28.43 17.59
CA TYR A 197 9.61 -27.21 16.79
C TYR A 197 8.37 -27.35 15.92
N SER A 198 7.44 -26.41 16.05
CA SER A 198 6.23 -26.28 15.25
C SER A 198 6.42 -25.09 14.30
N LEU A 199 6.28 -25.33 12.99
CA LEU A 199 6.26 -24.30 11.96
C LEU A 199 4.85 -24.18 11.41
N PHE A 200 4.15 -23.13 11.82
CA PHE A 200 2.81 -22.81 11.37
C PHE A 200 2.85 -21.77 10.24
N LEU A 201 2.29 -22.13 9.09
CA LEU A 201 2.21 -21.32 7.88
C LEU A 201 0.75 -21.06 7.56
N VAL A 202 0.43 -19.80 7.28
CA VAL A 202 -0.92 -19.31 6.99
C VAL A 202 -0.86 -18.56 5.66
N CYS A 203 -1.76 -18.86 4.73
CA CYS A 203 -1.95 -18.04 3.53
C CYS A 203 -3.42 -17.64 3.40
N ASN A 204 -3.68 -16.35 3.28
CA ASN A 204 -4.98 -15.77 2.99
C ASN A 204 -5.09 -15.43 1.49
N TYR A 205 -6.26 -15.70 0.92
CA TYR A 205 -6.52 -15.66 -0.53
C TYR A 205 -7.70 -14.75 -0.85
N GLY A 206 -7.54 -13.91 -1.87
CA GLY A 206 -8.48 -12.87 -2.22
C GLY A 206 -8.74 -12.74 -3.72
N PRO A 207 -10.01 -12.64 -4.16
CA PRO A 207 -11.22 -13.11 -3.47
C PRO A 207 -11.13 -14.59 -3.07
N ALA A 208 -11.94 -14.99 -2.09
CA ALA A 208 -12.01 -16.37 -1.60
C ALA A 208 -12.35 -17.36 -2.72
N GLY A 209 -11.70 -18.53 -2.67
CA GLY A 209 -12.09 -19.68 -3.48
C GLY A 209 -13.00 -20.61 -2.68
N ASN A 210 -13.19 -21.81 -3.21
CA ASN A 210 -13.93 -22.90 -2.57
C ASN A 210 -15.38 -22.53 -2.22
N VAL A 211 -16.01 -21.70 -3.06
CA VAL A 211 -17.40 -21.31 -2.88
C VAL A 211 -18.28 -22.45 -3.38
N ALA A 212 -19.14 -22.97 -2.49
CA ALA A 212 -20.02 -24.09 -2.82
C ALA A 212 -20.90 -23.77 -4.04
N ASP A 213 -21.05 -24.74 -4.92
CA ASP A 213 -21.86 -24.65 -6.15
C ASP A 213 -21.43 -23.53 -7.11
N LYS A 214 -20.18 -23.05 -6.99
CA LYS A 214 -19.57 -22.16 -7.97
C LYS A 214 -18.55 -22.92 -8.81
N GLU A 215 -18.33 -22.39 -10.01
CA GLU A 215 -17.29 -22.89 -10.89
C GLU A 215 -15.92 -22.48 -10.35
N MET A 216 -14.98 -23.44 -10.28
CA MET A 216 -13.61 -23.20 -9.85
C MET A 216 -12.83 -22.37 -10.86
N TYR A 217 -13.00 -22.70 -12.13
CA TYR A 217 -12.43 -22.04 -13.29
C TYR A 217 -13.19 -22.48 -14.54
N GLU A 218 -13.22 -21.61 -15.54
CA GLU A 218 -13.94 -21.91 -16.76
C GLU A 218 -13.13 -22.85 -17.66
N LYS A 219 -13.69 -24.03 -17.98
CA LYS A 219 -13.00 -25.01 -18.82
C LYS A 219 -12.80 -24.45 -20.24
N GLY A 220 -11.56 -24.49 -20.73
CA GLY A 220 -11.27 -24.07 -22.09
C GLY A 220 -9.78 -23.91 -22.41
N LYS A 221 -9.50 -23.32 -23.56
CA LYS A 221 -8.12 -23.00 -23.96
C LYS A 221 -7.62 -21.87 -23.05
N SER A 222 -6.40 -22.00 -22.52
CA SER A 222 -5.79 -20.92 -21.73
C SER A 222 -5.92 -19.56 -22.43
N CYS A 223 -6.25 -18.53 -21.67
CA CYS A 223 -6.46 -17.17 -22.13
C CYS A 223 -7.72 -16.91 -22.98
N SER A 224 -8.57 -17.90 -23.26
CA SER A 224 -9.70 -17.67 -24.19
C SER A 224 -10.85 -16.87 -23.58
N LYS A 225 -10.92 -16.78 -22.25
CA LYS A 225 -11.98 -16.07 -21.52
C LYS A 225 -11.42 -15.28 -20.34
N CYS A 226 -10.25 -14.68 -20.56
CA CYS A 226 -9.68 -13.79 -19.57
C CYS A 226 -10.64 -12.64 -19.24
N PRO A 227 -10.83 -12.30 -17.95
CA PRO A 227 -11.69 -11.19 -17.55
C PRO A 227 -11.28 -9.86 -18.19
N GLU A 228 -12.19 -8.91 -18.26
CA GLU A 228 -11.89 -7.57 -18.77
C GLU A 228 -10.72 -6.91 -18.03
N LYS A 229 -9.99 -6.02 -18.72
CA LYS A 229 -8.78 -5.34 -18.20
C LYS A 229 -7.65 -6.30 -17.80
N THR A 230 -7.58 -7.46 -18.45
CA THR A 230 -6.48 -8.43 -18.29
C THR A 230 -5.90 -8.86 -19.64
N CYS A 231 -4.61 -9.19 -19.63
CA CYS A 231 -3.86 -9.70 -20.78
C CYS A 231 -3.40 -11.12 -20.46
N CYS A 232 -3.01 -11.88 -21.47
CA CYS A 232 -2.50 -13.24 -21.28
C CYS A 232 -1.53 -13.63 -22.39
N GLY A 233 -0.48 -14.36 -22.03
CA GLY A 233 0.58 -14.74 -22.98
C GLY A 233 1.22 -13.55 -23.68
N ASP A 234 1.39 -13.67 -24.99
CA ASP A 234 2.08 -12.64 -25.79
C ASP A 234 1.29 -11.32 -25.86
N SER A 235 0.00 -11.31 -25.53
CA SER A 235 -0.78 -10.07 -25.42
C SER A 235 -0.33 -9.20 -24.24
N CYS A 236 0.26 -9.78 -23.19
CA CYS A 236 0.85 -9.00 -22.10
C CYS A 236 2.12 -8.25 -22.50
N GLU A 237 2.95 -8.85 -23.36
CA GLU A 237 4.13 -8.17 -23.91
C GLU A 237 3.72 -6.91 -24.69
N LYS A 238 2.63 -7.00 -25.47
CA LYS A 238 2.04 -5.85 -26.19
C LYS A 238 1.54 -4.76 -25.24
N GLN A 239 1.03 -5.15 -24.07
CA GLN A 239 0.54 -4.23 -23.03
C GLN A 239 1.64 -3.79 -22.04
N LYS A 240 2.92 -4.12 -22.30
CA LYS A 240 4.08 -3.89 -21.42
C LYS A 240 3.92 -4.48 -20.01
N VAL A 241 3.10 -5.51 -19.87
CA VAL A 241 2.92 -6.25 -18.62
C VAL A 241 3.91 -7.39 -18.56
N THR A 242 4.73 -7.39 -17.51
CA THR A 242 5.76 -8.41 -17.32
C THR A 242 5.13 -9.65 -16.67
N SER A 243 4.41 -10.47 -17.44
CA SER A 243 3.95 -11.78 -16.97
C SER A 243 4.92 -12.88 -17.39
N LYS A 244 5.33 -13.71 -16.43
CA LYS A 244 6.17 -14.90 -16.68
C LYS A 244 5.35 -16.14 -17.04
N TYR A 245 4.02 -16.03 -17.00
CA TYR A 245 3.11 -17.18 -17.05
C TYR A 245 2.15 -17.05 -18.23
N LYS A 246 2.52 -17.66 -19.36
CA LYS A 246 1.81 -17.46 -20.64
C LYS A 246 0.35 -17.94 -20.65
N GLY A 247 -0.05 -18.79 -19.72
CA GLY A 247 -1.43 -19.29 -19.62
C GLY A 247 -2.31 -18.53 -18.63
N LEU A 248 -1.82 -17.47 -17.99
CA LEU A 248 -2.54 -16.74 -16.94
C LEU A 248 -3.00 -15.35 -17.38
N CYS A 249 -4.19 -14.97 -16.93
CA CYS A 249 -4.76 -13.65 -17.11
C CYS A 249 -4.13 -12.67 -16.10
N SER A 250 -3.24 -11.82 -16.57
CA SER A 250 -2.58 -10.78 -15.78
C SER A 250 -3.35 -9.48 -15.91
N LYS A 251 -3.74 -8.86 -14.79
CA LYS A 251 -4.26 -7.49 -14.84
C LYS A 251 -3.21 -6.57 -15.45
N PHE A 252 -3.63 -5.75 -16.42
CA PHE A 252 -2.83 -4.65 -16.92
C PHE A 252 -3.53 -3.34 -16.57
N ASP A 253 -2.73 -2.36 -16.15
CA ASP A 253 -3.21 -1.00 -16.06
C ASP A 253 -3.23 -0.44 -17.49
N SER A 254 -4.40 -0.04 -17.97
CA SER A 254 -4.67 0.46 -19.34
C SER A 254 -3.92 1.75 -19.73
N CYS A 255 -2.92 2.18 -18.94
CA CYS A 255 -2.16 3.40 -19.14
C CYS A 255 -0.84 3.19 -19.93
N SER A 256 -0.61 2.02 -20.54
CA SER A 256 0.68 1.64 -21.14
C SER A 256 0.81 1.86 -22.66
N LEU A 257 -0.24 2.34 -23.35
CA LEU A 257 -0.31 2.40 -24.82
C LEU A 257 0.22 3.67 -25.50
N LEU A 258 0.90 4.59 -24.79
CA LEU A 258 1.63 5.68 -25.45
C LEU A 258 3.14 5.36 -25.56
N SER A 259 3.63 5.41 -26.80
CA SER A 259 4.92 4.92 -27.26
C SER A 259 6.00 6.01 -27.19
N PHE A 260 6.77 6.09 -26.10
CA PHE A 260 8.00 6.92 -26.05
C PHE A 260 9.11 6.32 -25.16
N CYS A 261 9.52 5.06 -25.39
CA CYS A 261 10.69 4.51 -24.71
C CYS A 261 11.64 3.80 -25.69
N LYS A 262 12.36 4.61 -26.48
CA LYS A 262 13.63 4.23 -27.11
C LYS A 262 14.56 5.42 -26.92
N ILE A 263 15.42 5.38 -25.89
CA ILE A 263 16.78 5.94 -25.80
C ILE A 263 17.26 5.60 -24.38
N SER A 264 17.90 4.46 -24.18
CA SER A 264 18.69 4.19 -22.96
C SER A 264 19.67 3.02 -23.18
N ASN A 265 20.45 3.06 -24.26
CA ASN A 265 21.58 2.16 -24.49
C ASN A 265 22.86 2.94 -24.86
N CYS A 266 23.26 3.91 -24.03
CA CYS A 266 24.48 4.69 -24.28
C CYS A 266 25.33 4.99 -23.03
N TRP A 267 25.35 4.12 -22.03
CA TRP A 267 26.16 4.33 -20.81
C TRP A 267 27.22 3.26 -20.51
N LEU A 268 27.45 2.30 -21.43
CA LEU A 268 28.45 1.22 -21.24
C LEU A 268 29.77 1.38 -22.02
N LYS A 269 30.07 2.58 -22.51
CA LYS A 269 31.41 2.91 -23.03
C LYS A 269 31.85 4.21 -22.38
N MET A 270 32.62 4.11 -21.28
CA MET A 270 33.68 5.05 -20.87
C MET A 270 34.12 4.71 -19.42
N SER A 271 35.00 3.72 -19.29
CA SER A 271 35.90 3.56 -18.13
C SER A 271 36.90 2.44 -18.44
N LYS A 272 37.86 2.73 -19.32
CA LYS A 272 39.08 1.94 -19.54
C LYS A 272 40.25 2.76 -18.98
N TYR A 273 40.54 2.69 -17.68
CA TYR A 273 41.89 2.93 -17.15
C TYR A 273 42.04 2.16 -15.81
N HIS A 274 43.00 1.25 -15.79
CA HIS A 274 43.38 0.42 -14.64
C HIS A 274 44.13 1.26 -13.59
N VAL A 275 43.75 1.19 -12.30
CA VAL A 275 44.71 1.06 -11.19
C VAL A 275 44.08 0.21 -10.06
N GLN A 276 44.56 -1.03 -10.00
CA GLN A 276 44.84 -1.89 -8.85
C GLN A 276 43.76 -2.17 -7.78
N ALA A 277 43.32 -3.43 -7.84
CA ALA A 277 42.76 -4.24 -6.76
C ALA A 277 43.55 -4.12 -5.45
N ALA A 278 42.99 -3.41 -4.46
CA ALA A 278 43.38 -3.50 -3.05
C ALA A 278 42.37 -2.84 -2.09
N ILE A 279 41.06 -2.94 -2.30
CA ILE A 279 40.05 -2.55 -1.29
C ILE A 279 38.87 -3.53 -1.36
N ALA A 280 39.13 -4.80 -1.06
CA ALA A 280 38.11 -5.86 -1.03
C ALA A 280 37.90 -6.46 0.38
N VAL A 281 38.43 -5.84 1.45
CA VAL A 281 38.44 -6.43 2.81
C VAL A 281 37.85 -5.51 3.89
N LEU A 282 37.19 -4.40 3.53
CA LEU A 282 36.52 -3.51 4.50
C LEU A 282 35.07 -3.17 4.11
N LEU A 283 34.37 -4.11 3.45
CA LEU A 283 32.93 -4.01 3.15
C LEU A 283 32.20 -5.32 3.50
N ILE A 284 32.39 -5.82 4.73
CA ILE A 284 31.54 -6.87 5.31
C ILE A 284 30.90 -6.34 6.59
N SER A 285 30.04 -5.35 6.41
CA SER A 285 28.91 -5.06 7.30
C SER A 285 27.86 -4.35 6.43
N PHE A 286 26.58 -4.70 6.61
CA PHE A 286 25.42 -4.27 5.80
C PHE A 286 25.18 -5.05 4.48
N ALA A 287 25.01 -6.37 4.58
CA ALA A 287 24.19 -7.11 3.62
C ALA A 287 22.85 -7.46 4.27
N SER A 288 21.91 -6.51 4.24
CA SER A 288 20.51 -6.75 4.59
C SER A 288 19.61 -6.34 3.42
N CYS A 289 18.93 -7.33 2.83
CA CYS A 289 17.74 -7.24 1.98
C CYS A 289 17.68 -6.17 0.87
N ASP A 290 18.01 -6.55 -0.36
CA ASP A 290 17.37 -5.94 -1.54
C ASP A 290 16.32 -6.91 -2.09
N ALA A 291 15.11 -6.77 -1.58
CA ALA A 291 13.94 -6.94 -2.42
C ALA A 291 13.99 -5.83 -3.46
N PHE A 292 14.01 -6.17 -4.74
CA PHE A 292 14.08 -5.18 -5.81
C PHE A 292 12.90 -4.22 -5.67
N CYS A 293 13.18 -2.98 -5.23
CA CYS A 293 12.13 -2.00 -5.00
C CYS A 293 11.40 -1.70 -6.31
N LYS A 294 10.07 -1.94 -6.35
CA LYS A 294 9.27 -1.86 -7.59
C LYS A 294 9.29 -0.47 -8.25
N TYR A 295 9.60 0.57 -7.49
CA TYR A 295 9.64 1.95 -7.95
C TYR A 295 10.97 2.36 -8.59
N LEU A 296 11.98 1.47 -8.61
CA LEU A 296 13.25 1.72 -9.29
C LEU A 296 13.09 1.95 -10.79
N LYS A 297 11.95 1.53 -11.38
CA LYS A 297 11.60 1.84 -12.77
C LYS A 297 11.38 3.33 -13.04
N PHE A 298 11.03 4.12 -12.03
CA PHE A 298 10.83 5.56 -12.16
C PHE A 298 12.13 6.32 -11.88
N SER A 299 12.86 5.91 -10.83
CA SER A 299 14.12 6.53 -10.44
C SER A 299 14.99 5.55 -9.65
N PRO A 300 16.31 5.50 -9.89
CA PRO A 300 17.22 4.67 -9.10
C PRO A 300 17.35 5.12 -7.63
N ILE A 301 16.90 6.33 -7.32
CA ILE A 301 16.90 6.93 -5.98
C ILE A 301 15.48 7.20 -5.48
N HIS A 302 14.51 6.42 -5.96
CA HIS A 302 13.11 6.60 -5.62
C HIS A 302 12.89 6.57 -4.10
N SER A 303 12.10 7.51 -3.58
CA SER A 303 11.94 7.78 -2.14
C SER A 303 11.51 6.53 -1.39
N TYR A 304 10.54 5.79 -1.92
CA TYR A 304 10.11 4.51 -1.33
C TYR A 304 11.24 3.49 -1.09
N CYS A 305 12.25 3.50 -1.96
CA CYS A 305 13.36 2.55 -1.93
C CYS A 305 14.47 2.96 -0.97
N ASN A 306 14.45 4.20 -0.48
CA ASN A 306 15.50 4.71 0.38
C ASN A 306 15.27 4.20 1.82
N PRO A 307 16.28 3.61 2.46
CA PRO A 307 16.20 3.32 3.89
C PRO A 307 16.11 4.63 4.69
N PRO A 308 15.62 4.60 5.95
CA PRO A 308 15.69 5.77 6.83
C PRO A 308 17.11 6.32 6.90
N ASN A 309 17.24 7.64 6.94
CA ASN A 309 18.56 8.27 7.01
C ASN A 309 19.21 7.93 8.37
N PRO A 310 20.36 7.22 8.40
CA PRO A 310 20.99 6.80 9.67
C PRO A 310 21.51 7.98 10.49
N GLU A 311 21.73 9.15 9.87
CA GLU A 311 22.09 10.38 10.58
C GLU A 311 20.89 11.05 11.25
N CYS A 312 19.67 10.65 10.90
CA CYS A 312 18.46 11.16 11.51
C CYS A 312 18.13 10.39 12.80
N SER A 313 18.17 11.09 13.93
CA SER A 313 17.69 10.58 15.21
C SER A 313 16.16 10.64 15.26
N LEU A 314 15.51 9.71 14.56
CA LEU A 314 14.06 9.54 14.55
C LEU A 314 13.54 9.19 15.94
N LEU A 315 12.49 9.89 16.36
CA LEU A 315 11.81 9.73 17.64
C LEU A 315 10.40 9.18 17.48
N ASP A 316 9.71 9.62 16.42
CA ASP A 316 8.37 9.16 16.06
C ASP A 316 8.19 9.28 14.53
N THR A 317 7.54 8.29 13.94
CA THR A 317 7.26 8.19 12.50
C THR A 317 5.83 7.75 12.22
N GLU A 318 5.00 7.58 13.25
CA GLU A 318 3.68 6.96 13.12
C GLU A 318 2.63 7.95 12.62
N VAL A 319 2.01 7.67 11.49
CA VAL A 319 0.81 8.37 11.03
C VAL A 319 -0.41 7.55 11.45
N THR A 320 -1.11 8.00 12.47
CA THR A 320 -2.29 7.32 13.03
C THR A 320 -3.51 7.48 12.11
N ASP A 321 -4.59 6.73 12.34
CA ASP A 321 -5.82 6.92 11.56
C ASP A 321 -6.48 8.28 11.86
N GLU A 322 -6.39 8.79 13.10
CA GLU A 322 -6.83 10.15 13.45
C GLU A 322 -6.05 11.23 12.67
N ASP A 323 -4.75 11.03 12.51
CA ASP A 323 -3.91 11.92 11.69
C ASP A 323 -4.37 11.96 10.23
N LYS A 324 -4.72 10.79 9.66
CA LYS A 324 -5.22 10.69 8.28
C LYS A 324 -6.54 11.43 8.14
N ASP A 325 -7.46 11.23 9.08
CA ASP A 325 -8.76 11.92 9.08
C ASP A 325 -8.59 13.43 9.19
N ASP A 326 -7.67 13.91 10.03
CA ASP A 326 -7.36 15.33 10.15
C ASP A 326 -6.76 15.92 8.88
N VAL A 327 -5.88 15.20 8.19
CA VAL A 327 -5.35 15.60 6.90
C VAL A 327 -6.48 15.72 5.87
N ILE A 328 -7.25 14.65 5.65
CA ILE A 328 -8.30 14.62 4.63
C ILE A 328 -9.34 15.70 4.89
N ARG A 329 -9.82 15.79 6.14
CA ARG A 329 -10.84 16.73 6.55
C ARG A 329 -10.38 18.17 6.38
N ALA A 330 -9.16 18.52 6.81
CA ALA A 330 -8.64 19.87 6.60
C ALA A 330 -8.50 20.22 5.12
N HIS A 331 -8.05 19.29 4.27
CA HIS A 331 -7.98 19.55 2.82
C HIS A 331 -9.37 19.77 2.24
N ASN A 332 -10.33 18.92 2.55
CA ASN A 332 -11.68 19.01 2.00
C ASN A 332 -12.47 20.22 2.55
N GLU A 333 -12.30 20.60 3.82
CA GLU A 333 -12.85 21.85 4.38
C GLU A 333 -12.43 23.07 3.54
N TYR A 334 -11.14 23.17 3.19
CA TYR A 334 -10.63 24.27 2.37
C TYR A 334 -11.03 24.20 0.90
N ARG A 335 -11.07 22.99 0.33
CA ARG A 335 -11.52 22.78 -1.06
C ARG A 335 -12.99 23.14 -1.20
N ASP A 336 -13.83 22.75 -0.24
CA ASP A 336 -15.26 23.07 -0.21
C ASP A 336 -15.50 24.56 -0.07
N LYS A 337 -14.74 25.22 0.82
CA LYS A 337 -14.77 26.69 0.98
C LYS A 337 -14.50 27.43 -0.33
N VAL A 338 -13.51 26.98 -1.12
CA VAL A 338 -13.23 27.55 -2.44
C VAL A 338 -14.32 27.20 -3.44
N ALA A 339 -14.72 25.93 -3.51
CA ALA A 339 -15.68 25.44 -4.50
C ALA A 339 -17.05 26.12 -4.39
N THR A 340 -17.49 26.41 -3.16
CA THR A 340 -18.75 27.09 -2.83
C THR A 340 -18.66 28.62 -2.88
N GLY A 341 -17.48 29.19 -3.19
CA GLY A 341 -17.29 30.64 -3.28
C GLY A 341 -17.29 31.36 -1.92
N GLN A 342 -17.07 30.63 -0.83
CA GLN A 342 -17.01 31.18 0.53
C GLN A 342 -15.62 31.76 0.88
N GLU A 343 -14.62 31.59 0.01
CA GLU A 343 -13.30 32.16 0.21
C GLU A 343 -13.21 33.62 -0.28
N SER A 344 -13.11 34.54 0.66
CA SER A 344 -13.01 35.98 0.43
C SER A 344 -11.59 36.50 0.18
N ALA A 345 -10.55 35.74 0.52
CA ALA A 345 -9.17 36.08 0.21
C ALA A 345 -8.94 36.11 -1.32
N ALA A 346 -7.80 36.68 -1.75
CA ALA A 346 -7.48 36.92 -3.17
C ALA A 346 -8.58 37.71 -3.93
N GLY A 347 -9.32 38.58 -3.22
CA GLY A 347 -10.42 39.37 -3.80
C GLY A 347 -11.66 38.54 -4.13
N GLY A 348 -11.90 37.45 -3.39
CA GLY A 348 -12.98 36.51 -3.60
C GLY A 348 -12.65 35.51 -4.71
N MET A 349 -12.41 34.26 -4.34
CA MET A 349 -12.15 33.18 -5.29
C MET A 349 -13.44 32.82 -6.04
N PRO A 350 -13.38 32.63 -7.38
CA PRO A 350 -14.55 32.15 -8.13
C PRO A 350 -14.91 30.73 -7.70
N THR A 351 -16.20 30.39 -7.78
CA THR A 351 -16.71 29.04 -7.51
C THR A 351 -16.09 28.01 -8.46
N ALA A 352 -15.97 26.78 -7.99
CA ALA A 352 -15.40 25.68 -8.77
C ALA A 352 -16.46 24.69 -9.21
N ALA A 353 -16.57 24.48 -10.52
CA ALA A 353 -17.55 23.57 -11.10
C ALA A 353 -17.20 22.08 -10.95
N ASN A 354 -15.91 21.76 -10.75
CA ASN A 354 -15.37 20.39 -10.85
C ASN A 354 -14.46 19.98 -9.69
N MET A 355 -14.51 20.66 -8.54
CA MET A 355 -13.61 20.40 -7.41
C MET A 355 -13.86 19.02 -6.81
N MET A 356 -12.89 18.11 -6.87
CA MET A 356 -13.05 16.75 -6.31
C MET A 356 -12.92 16.71 -4.79
N GLU A 357 -13.63 15.80 -4.13
CA GLU A 357 -13.35 15.41 -2.74
C GLU A 357 -12.06 14.59 -2.69
N MET A 358 -11.11 14.99 -1.85
CA MET A 358 -9.88 14.22 -1.62
C MET A 358 -10.14 13.02 -0.71
N VAL A 359 -9.51 11.89 -1.03
CA VAL A 359 -9.49 10.68 -0.20
C VAL A 359 -8.04 10.25 0.08
N TRP A 360 -7.85 9.48 1.15
CA TRP A 360 -6.52 8.98 1.52
C TRP A 360 -5.99 7.94 0.53
N ASP A 361 -4.68 7.94 0.34
CA ASP A 361 -3.97 7.01 -0.52
C ASP A 361 -2.73 6.42 0.17
N ASP A 362 -2.80 5.14 0.53
CA ASP A 362 -1.73 4.45 1.25
C ASP A 362 -0.44 4.29 0.44
N GLU A 363 -0.52 4.23 -0.89
CA GLU A 363 0.67 4.17 -1.75
C GLU A 363 1.43 5.50 -1.70
N LEU A 364 0.71 6.62 -1.86
CA LEU A 364 1.29 7.96 -1.75
C LEU A 364 1.84 8.22 -0.36
N ALA A 365 1.13 7.80 0.69
CA ALA A 365 1.54 7.92 2.08
C ALA A 365 2.83 7.16 2.36
N SER A 366 2.96 5.93 1.88
CA SER A 366 4.16 5.13 2.09
C SER A 366 5.40 5.74 1.42
N ILE A 367 5.22 6.36 0.24
CA ILE A 367 6.30 7.10 -0.45
C ILE A 367 6.66 8.38 0.34
N ALA A 368 5.66 9.14 0.80
CA ALA A 368 5.85 10.35 1.59
C ALA A 368 6.56 10.06 2.92
N GLN A 369 6.19 8.95 3.57
CA GLN A 369 6.80 8.48 4.82
C GLN A 369 8.29 8.19 4.63
N LYS A 370 8.67 7.50 3.55
CA LYS A 370 10.09 7.22 3.26
C LYS A 370 10.90 8.49 2.97
N HIS A 371 10.27 9.51 2.40
CA HIS A 371 10.90 10.82 2.23
C HIS A 371 11.03 11.57 3.56
N ALA A 372 10.00 11.54 4.42
CA ALA A 372 10.03 12.16 5.74
C ALA A 372 11.16 11.57 6.61
N GLU A 373 11.35 10.25 6.57
CA GLU A 373 12.43 9.51 7.25
C GLU A 373 13.84 9.90 6.82
N GLN A 374 14.00 10.71 5.75
CA GLN A 374 15.29 11.27 5.36
C GLN A 374 15.69 12.50 6.20
N CYS A 375 14.72 13.14 6.86
CA CYS A 375 14.90 14.31 7.73
C CYS A 375 15.61 15.49 7.05
N LYS A 376 15.45 15.61 5.72
CA LYS A 376 16.01 16.68 4.91
C LYS A 376 14.84 17.53 4.41
N PHE A 377 14.72 18.75 4.94
CA PHE A 377 13.66 19.68 4.55
C PHE A 377 13.89 20.21 3.13
N ARG A 378 13.43 19.43 2.17
CA ARG A 378 13.44 19.72 0.74
C ARG A 378 12.50 18.76 0.05
N HIS A 379 11.99 19.16 -1.11
CA HIS A 379 11.33 18.21 -1.99
C HIS A 379 12.33 17.11 -2.42
N ASP A 380 11.85 15.88 -2.57
CA ASP A 380 12.57 14.85 -3.33
C ASP A 380 12.49 15.17 -4.84
N CYS A 381 13.10 14.32 -5.67
CA CYS A 381 13.00 14.51 -7.11
C CYS A 381 11.60 14.12 -7.61
N TYR A 382 11.14 14.74 -8.69
CA TYR A 382 9.84 14.42 -9.28
C TYR A 382 9.69 12.93 -9.61
N ALA A 383 10.71 12.33 -10.24
CA ALA A 383 10.76 10.90 -10.55
C ALA A 383 10.86 9.99 -9.31
N CYS A 384 11.21 10.56 -8.14
CA CYS A 384 11.43 9.83 -6.90
C CYS A 384 10.15 9.52 -6.13
N ARG A 385 9.03 10.12 -6.52
CA ARG A 385 7.73 9.95 -5.87
C ARG A 385 6.65 9.41 -6.81
N GLN A 386 7.03 8.99 -8.01
CA GLN A 386 6.08 8.57 -9.04
C GLN A 386 5.44 7.22 -8.72
N VAL A 387 4.18 7.12 -9.07
CA VAL A 387 3.42 5.87 -9.07
C VAL A 387 2.99 5.53 -10.49
N ASP A 388 2.48 4.32 -10.71
CA ASP A 388 1.99 3.92 -12.03
C ASP A 388 0.72 4.65 -12.47
N ARG A 389 -0.06 5.11 -11.49
CA ARG A 389 -1.42 5.62 -11.71
C ARG A 389 -1.44 7.01 -12.33
N PHE A 390 -0.56 7.90 -11.87
CA PHE A 390 -0.54 9.30 -12.26
C PHE A 390 0.75 10.00 -11.82
N MET A 391 0.93 11.21 -12.33
CA MET A 391 1.91 12.17 -11.86
C MET A 391 1.65 12.54 -10.39
N VAL A 392 2.69 12.69 -9.58
CA VAL A 392 2.56 12.95 -8.13
C VAL A 392 3.10 14.32 -7.75
N GLY A 393 2.23 15.15 -7.15
CA GLY A 393 2.56 16.43 -6.52
C GLY A 393 3.08 16.24 -5.10
N GLN A 394 3.65 17.29 -4.48
CA GLN A 394 4.14 17.19 -3.10
C GLN A 394 4.14 18.55 -2.41
N ASN A 395 3.64 18.58 -1.17
CA ASN A 395 3.83 19.67 -0.22
C ASN A 395 4.62 19.18 0.99
N ILE A 396 5.43 20.04 1.59
CA ILE A 396 6.26 19.71 2.75
C ILE A 396 6.19 20.79 3.82
N TYR A 397 6.25 20.38 5.09
CA TYR A 397 6.14 21.28 6.24
C TYR A 397 7.07 20.87 7.37
N MET A 398 7.63 21.84 8.07
CA MET A 398 8.51 21.62 9.21
C MET A 398 8.10 22.51 10.38
N ALA A 399 7.71 21.88 11.48
CA ALA A 399 7.61 22.56 12.77
C ALA A 399 8.87 22.36 13.60
N MET A 400 9.22 23.36 14.40
CA MET A 400 10.35 23.32 15.33
C MET A 400 9.87 23.70 16.73
N SER A 401 10.34 22.97 17.73
CA SER A 401 9.99 23.22 19.13
C SER A 401 11.15 22.91 20.07
N TRP A 402 11.11 23.52 21.25
CA TRP A 402 12.13 23.32 22.30
C TRP A 402 11.94 22.01 23.07
N GLY A 403 10.71 21.50 23.13
CA GLY A 403 10.33 20.23 23.75
C GLY A 403 9.79 19.24 22.73
N TYR A 404 9.56 17.99 23.16
CA TYR A 404 8.89 17.01 22.32
C TYR A 404 7.50 17.52 21.93
N PRO A 405 7.06 17.39 20.66
CA PRO A 405 5.77 17.90 20.23
C PRO A 405 4.63 17.20 21.00
N ASP A 406 3.85 18.00 21.73
CA ASP A 406 2.69 17.57 22.52
C ASP A 406 1.37 17.66 21.75
N LYS A 407 1.40 18.32 20.58
CA LYS A 407 0.24 18.52 19.70
C LYS A 407 0.53 18.06 18.28
N SER A 408 -0.52 17.59 17.63
CA SER A 408 -0.53 17.31 16.21
C SER A 408 -0.32 18.57 15.38
N TYR A 409 0.45 18.46 14.30
CA TYR A 409 0.72 19.54 13.35
C TYR A 409 -0.01 19.35 12.01
N TRP A 410 -0.88 18.34 11.86
CA TRP A 410 -1.54 18.06 10.58
C TRP A 410 -2.48 19.18 10.12
N ARG A 411 -3.46 19.57 10.94
CA ARG A 411 -4.34 20.71 10.63
C ARG A 411 -3.57 22.04 10.50
N PRO A 412 -2.62 22.38 11.40
CA PRO A 412 -1.75 23.54 11.22
C PRO A 412 -0.95 23.53 9.91
N MET A 413 -0.44 22.38 9.48
CA MET A 413 0.27 22.22 8.21
C MET A 413 -0.65 22.53 7.03
N VAL A 414 -1.83 21.91 6.96
CA VAL A 414 -2.76 22.15 5.83
C VAL A 414 -3.21 23.61 5.79
N LYS A 415 -3.46 24.21 6.96
CA LYS A 415 -3.72 25.65 7.06
C LYS A 415 -2.54 26.47 6.53
N ALA A 416 -1.31 26.15 6.91
CA ALA A 416 -0.12 26.87 6.44
C ALA A 416 0.07 26.75 4.92
N PHE A 417 -0.26 25.61 4.31
CA PHE A 417 -0.32 25.46 2.86
C PHE A 417 -1.40 26.35 2.26
N TYR A 418 -2.60 26.36 2.85
CA TYR A 418 -3.74 27.12 2.35
C TYR A 418 -3.56 28.64 2.46
N ASP A 419 -2.97 29.12 3.56
CA ASP A 419 -2.75 30.54 3.85
C ASP A 419 -1.87 31.24 2.79
N GLU A 420 -1.18 30.49 1.91
CA GLU A 420 -0.50 31.08 0.76
C GLU A 420 -1.44 31.75 -0.26
N ILE A 421 -2.75 31.51 -0.16
CA ILE A 421 -3.79 32.23 -0.91
C ILE A 421 -3.67 33.75 -0.79
N GLU A 422 -3.13 34.27 0.32
CA GLU A 422 -2.90 35.70 0.54
C GLU A 422 -1.93 36.31 -0.49
N GLN A 423 -1.13 35.48 -1.17
CA GLN A 423 -0.22 35.87 -2.24
C GLN A 423 -0.71 35.48 -3.63
N PHE A 424 -1.87 34.83 -3.73
CA PHE A 424 -2.43 34.32 -4.98
C PHE A 424 -3.29 35.38 -5.68
N ASP A 425 -3.18 35.43 -7.01
CA ASP A 425 -4.07 36.22 -7.87
C ASP A 425 -4.98 35.27 -8.63
N LYS A 426 -6.29 35.44 -8.51
CA LYS A 426 -7.28 34.56 -9.17
C LYS A 426 -7.19 34.55 -10.70
N SER A 427 -6.60 35.57 -11.33
CA SER A 427 -6.30 35.53 -12.76
C SER A 427 -5.29 34.43 -13.14
N TYR A 428 -4.63 33.80 -12.17
CA TYR A 428 -3.75 32.65 -12.34
C TYR A 428 -4.46 31.31 -12.16
N ILE A 429 -5.80 31.25 -12.13
CA ILE A 429 -6.53 29.97 -12.17
C ILE A 429 -6.41 29.34 -13.56
N GLU A 430 -6.65 30.13 -14.61
CA GLU A 430 -6.56 29.74 -16.01
C GLU A 430 -6.11 30.93 -16.88
N PRO A 431 -4.97 30.84 -17.61
CA PRO A 431 -3.98 29.77 -17.51
C PRO A 431 -3.24 29.83 -16.18
N PHE A 432 -2.95 28.67 -15.62
CA PHE A 432 -2.26 28.56 -14.35
C PHE A 432 -0.84 29.12 -14.41
N VAL A 433 -0.52 30.02 -13.49
CA VAL A 433 0.82 30.56 -13.29
C VAL A 433 1.34 30.04 -11.96
N PHE A 434 2.56 29.47 -11.95
CA PHE A 434 3.18 28.97 -10.74
C PHE A 434 3.94 30.08 -10.00
N GLY A 435 3.88 30.09 -8.66
CA GLY A 435 4.50 31.11 -7.82
C GLY A 435 4.84 30.61 -6.41
N SER A 436 4.99 31.55 -5.47
CA SER A 436 5.26 31.24 -4.05
C SER A 436 4.09 30.54 -3.35
N TYR A 437 2.92 30.50 -3.97
CA TYR A 437 1.67 29.90 -3.49
C TYR A 437 1.46 28.44 -3.92
N GLY A 438 2.54 27.76 -4.29
CA GLY A 438 2.48 26.41 -4.84
C GLY A 438 1.87 25.36 -3.90
N HIS A 439 1.95 25.55 -2.58
CA HIS A 439 1.31 24.62 -1.65
C HIS A 439 -0.20 24.83 -1.64
N PHE A 440 -0.66 26.09 -1.59
CA PHE A 440 -2.08 26.43 -1.69
C PHE A 440 -2.70 25.85 -2.96
N THR A 441 -2.09 26.14 -4.12
CA THR A 441 -2.65 25.73 -5.42
C THR A 441 -2.70 24.20 -5.56
N GLN A 442 -1.78 23.46 -4.93
CA GLN A 442 -1.87 22.01 -4.87
C GLN A 442 -3.02 21.51 -3.97
N VAL A 443 -3.29 22.17 -2.84
CA VAL A 443 -4.42 21.84 -1.95
C VAL A 443 -5.75 22.01 -2.68
N VAL A 444 -5.90 23.07 -3.47
CA VAL A 444 -7.15 23.41 -4.19
C VAL A 444 -7.14 23.02 -5.67
N TRP A 445 -6.23 22.14 -6.09
CA TRP A 445 -6.22 21.66 -7.47
C TRP A 445 -7.38 20.70 -7.71
N ALA A 446 -8.31 21.03 -8.61
CA ALA A 446 -9.59 20.31 -8.75
C ALA A 446 -9.41 18.81 -8.95
N THR A 447 -8.47 18.41 -9.80
CA THR A 447 -8.26 17.00 -10.15
C THR A 447 -7.38 16.25 -9.16
N SER A 448 -6.71 16.90 -8.21
CA SER A 448 -5.94 16.21 -7.16
C SER A 448 -6.90 15.69 -6.08
N TRP A 449 -7.29 14.42 -6.18
CA TRP A 449 -8.30 13.81 -5.30
C TRP A 449 -7.76 12.64 -4.46
N ARG A 450 -6.49 12.28 -4.61
CA ARG A 450 -5.77 11.33 -3.75
C ARG A 450 -4.70 12.08 -2.98
N VAL A 451 -4.64 11.88 -1.67
CA VAL A 451 -3.57 12.44 -0.81
C VAL A 451 -3.03 11.37 0.12
N GLY A 452 -1.72 11.31 0.28
CA GLY A 452 -1.08 10.45 1.27
C GLY A 452 0.13 11.12 1.88
N CYS A 453 0.21 11.10 3.20
CA CYS A 453 1.22 11.84 3.94
C CYS A 453 2.08 10.96 4.85
N GLY A 454 3.26 11.47 5.20
CA GLY A 454 4.24 10.85 6.08
C GLY A 454 4.79 11.83 7.11
N LYS A 455 5.24 11.30 8.26
CA LYS A 455 5.75 12.06 9.41
C LYS A 455 7.11 11.56 9.87
N ALA A 456 7.97 12.48 10.24
CA ALA A 456 9.18 12.21 11.00
C ALA A 456 9.39 13.27 12.09
N VAL A 457 9.31 12.85 13.35
CA VAL A 457 9.76 13.65 14.49
C VAL A 457 11.19 13.25 14.79
N PHE A 458 12.10 14.21 14.85
CA PHE A 458 13.51 13.94 15.11
C PHE A 458 14.17 15.09 15.87
N LYS A 459 15.30 14.79 16.50
CA LYS A 459 16.09 15.80 17.19
C LYS A 459 17.24 16.29 16.32
N ASP A 460 17.35 17.60 16.14
CA ASP A 460 18.48 18.27 15.52
C ASP A 460 19.08 19.27 16.52
N LYS A 461 20.25 18.91 17.07
CA LYS A 461 20.92 19.63 18.16
C LYS A 461 19.97 19.83 19.37
N LYS A 462 19.50 21.06 19.58
CA LYS A 462 18.63 21.44 20.70
C LYS A 462 17.14 21.47 20.33
N TRP A 463 16.80 21.27 19.06
CA TRP A 463 15.45 21.40 18.55
C TRP A 463 14.81 20.05 18.28
N TYR A 464 13.53 19.93 18.65
CA TYR A 464 12.65 18.88 18.15
C TYR A 464 12.03 19.39 16.86
N LYS A 465 12.15 18.61 15.80
CA LYS A 465 11.67 18.91 14.46
C LYS A 465 10.58 17.91 14.10
N THR A 466 9.43 18.40 13.64
CA THR A 466 8.36 17.58 13.07
C THR A 466 8.30 17.87 11.58
N TYR A 467 8.76 16.91 10.78
CA TYR A 467 8.74 16.98 9.33
C TYR A 467 7.55 16.21 8.77
N LEU A 468 6.70 16.91 8.04
CA LEU A 468 5.50 16.37 7.41
C LEU A 468 5.63 16.51 5.90
N VAL A 469 5.25 15.45 5.19
CA VAL A 469 5.30 15.37 3.72
C VAL A 469 3.95 14.87 3.26
N CYS A 470 3.31 15.54 2.30
CA CYS A 470 2.10 15.06 1.65
C CYS A 470 2.34 14.94 0.15
N ASN A 471 2.02 13.78 -0.42
CA ASN A 471 2.03 13.52 -1.85
C ASN A 471 0.59 13.55 -2.38
N TYR A 472 0.40 14.14 -3.57
CA TYR A 472 -0.92 14.41 -4.16
C TYR A 472 -1.06 13.77 -5.53
N GLY A 473 -2.25 13.24 -5.81
CA GLY A 473 -2.52 12.45 -7.01
C GLY A 473 -3.90 12.70 -7.62
N PRO A 474 -3.98 12.85 -8.96
CA PRO A 474 -2.92 13.33 -9.84
C PRO A 474 -2.28 14.65 -9.38
N ALA A 475 -1.07 14.94 -9.85
CA ALA A 475 -0.32 16.16 -9.52
C ALA A 475 -1.06 17.42 -9.99
N GLY A 476 -1.04 18.45 -9.14
CA GLY A 476 -1.45 19.79 -9.53
C GLY A 476 -0.28 20.63 -10.04
N ASN A 477 -0.46 21.95 -10.03
CA ASN A 477 0.54 22.95 -10.36
C ASN A 477 1.10 22.82 -11.79
N MET A 478 0.26 22.40 -12.73
CA MET A 478 0.61 22.25 -14.13
C MET A 478 0.62 23.64 -14.80
N MET A 479 1.82 24.19 -15.04
CA MET A 479 1.98 25.51 -15.68
C MET A 479 1.22 25.58 -17.01
N GLY A 480 0.45 26.65 -17.19
CA GLY A 480 -0.40 26.85 -18.37
C GLY A 480 -1.67 25.99 -18.42
N GLY A 481 -1.90 25.13 -17.42
CA GLY A 481 -3.13 24.36 -17.25
C GLY A 481 -4.22 25.17 -16.56
N GLU A 482 -5.19 24.46 -15.97
CA GLU A 482 -6.31 25.04 -15.23
C GLU A 482 -6.31 24.46 -13.82
N MET A 483 -6.31 25.32 -12.79
CA MET A 483 -6.26 24.87 -11.39
C MET A 483 -7.58 24.20 -10.98
N TYR A 484 -8.69 24.84 -11.31
CA TYR A 484 -10.05 24.30 -11.24
C TYR A 484 -10.91 25.04 -12.26
N LYS A 485 -12.03 24.44 -12.65
CA LYS A 485 -12.93 25.04 -13.62
C LYS A 485 -13.83 26.08 -12.96
N GLU A 486 -13.72 27.33 -13.37
CA GLU A 486 -14.63 28.39 -12.92
C GLU A 486 -16.05 28.10 -13.43
N GLY A 487 -17.03 28.15 -12.53
CA GLY A 487 -18.42 27.91 -12.88
C GLY A 487 -19.29 27.65 -11.65
N GLU A 488 -20.59 27.40 -11.86
CA GLU A 488 -21.50 27.07 -10.79
C GLU A 488 -21.02 25.81 -10.05
N THR A 489 -21.03 25.85 -8.72
CA THR A 489 -20.56 24.73 -7.90
C THR A 489 -21.23 23.42 -8.32
N CYS A 490 -20.45 22.36 -8.47
CA CYS A 490 -20.88 21.03 -8.95
C CYS A 490 -21.36 20.94 -10.42
N SER A 491 -21.39 22.03 -11.20
CA SER A 491 -22.01 22.01 -12.54
C SER A 491 -21.24 21.17 -13.55
N GLU A 492 -19.97 20.87 -13.28
CA GLU A 492 -19.08 20.11 -14.15
C GLU A 492 -18.30 19.03 -13.40
N CYS A 493 -18.92 18.43 -12.39
CA CYS A 493 -18.36 17.28 -11.73
C CYS A 493 -18.06 16.15 -12.74
N PRO A 494 -16.88 15.50 -12.67
CA PRO A 494 -16.53 14.44 -13.60
C PRO A 494 -17.52 13.27 -13.56
N SER A 495 -17.64 12.55 -14.67
CA SER A 495 -18.50 11.35 -14.76
C SER A 495 -18.19 10.35 -13.64
N ASN A 496 -19.21 9.66 -13.14
CA ASN A 496 -19.12 8.72 -12.02
C ASN A 496 -18.75 9.38 -10.67
N THR A 497 -19.14 10.64 -10.51
CA THR A 497 -19.17 11.35 -9.24
C THR A 497 -20.57 11.87 -8.93
N CYS A 498 -20.81 12.15 -7.66
CA CYS A 498 -21.94 12.91 -7.15
C CYS A 498 -21.39 14.15 -6.44
N CYS A 499 -22.21 15.14 -6.16
CA CYS A 499 -21.79 16.36 -5.46
C CYS A 499 -22.78 16.76 -4.37
N GLY A 500 -22.28 17.05 -3.17
CA GLY A 500 -23.10 17.50 -2.03
C GLY A 500 -24.31 16.61 -1.78
N ALA A 501 -25.49 17.24 -1.68
CA ALA A 501 -26.75 16.54 -1.41
C ALA A 501 -27.12 15.50 -2.49
N SER A 502 -26.65 15.66 -3.73
CA SER A 502 -26.92 14.69 -4.79
C SER A 502 -26.29 13.32 -4.52
N CYS A 503 -25.30 13.21 -3.63
CA CYS A 503 -24.71 11.92 -3.26
C CYS A 503 -25.68 10.97 -2.56
N ALA A 504 -26.70 11.50 -1.90
CA ALA A 504 -27.71 10.71 -1.22
C ALA A 504 -28.47 9.77 -2.18
N GLN A 505 -28.61 10.12 -3.46
CA GLN A 505 -29.27 9.28 -4.47
C GLN A 505 -28.51 7.96 -4.74
N TYR A 506 -27.23 7.92 -4.41
CA TYR A 506 -26.36 6.74 -4.53
C TYR A 506 -26.10 6.06 -3.18
N GLY A 507 -26.80 6.48 -2.11
CA GLY A 507 -26.57 5.98 -0.75
C GLY A 507 -25.25 6.45 -0.14
N ILE A 508 -24.67 7.54 -0.66
CA ILE A 508 -23.39 8.08 -0.21
C ILE A 508 -23.64 9.34 0.62
N GLN A 509 -23.04 9.40 1.81
CA GLN A 509 -23.03 10.61 2.62
C GLN A 509 -21.90 11.54 2.13
N SER A 510 -22.26 12.78 1.80
CA SER A 510 -21.30 13.87 1.58
C SER A 510 -21.31 14.79 2.80
N ASP A 511 -20.12 15.06 3.33
CA ASP A 511 -19.94 16.04 4.40
C ASP A 511 -19.61 17.45 3.85
N TYR A 512 -19.44 17.56 2.53
CA TYR A 512 -19.06 18.78 1.81
C TYR A 512 -20.07 19.07 0.70
N GLU A 513 -20.57 20.30 0.61
CA GLU A 513 -21.66 20.65 -0.30
C GLU A 513 -21.20 20.88 -1.73
N GLY A 514 -19.98 21.37 -1.92
CA GLY A 514 -19.41 21.78 -3.20
C GLY A 514 -18.38 20.84 -3.80
N LEU A 515 -18.20 19.63 -3.24
CA LEU A 515 -17.19 18.68 -3.70
C LEU A 515 -17.78 17.50 -4.50
N CYS A 516 -17.14 17.21 -5.63
CA CYS A 516 -17.42 16.05 -6.46
C CYS A 516 -16.81 14.80 -5.81
N LYS A 517 -17.65 13.92 -5.29
CA LYS A 517 -17.29 12.67 -4.62
C LYS A 517 -17.48 11.49 -5.57
N VAL A 518 -16.48 10.61 -5.64
CA VAL A 518 -16.53 9.42 -6.47
C VAL A 518 -17.62 8.46 -5.98
N ILE A 519 -18.49 8.01 -6.89
CA ILE A 519 -19.57 7.06 -6.58
C ILE A 519 -19.02 5.63 -6.50
N ASP A 520 -18.14 5.29 -7.44
CA ASP A 520 -17.52 3.97 -7.55
C ASP A 520 -16.04 4.12 -7.94
N GLU A 521 -15.14 3.84 -6.99
CA GLU A 521 -13.69 3.95 -7.20
C GLU A 521 -13.16 2.97 -8.27
N ASP A 522 -13.83 1.85 -8.53
CA ASP A 522 -13.38 0.87 -9.53
C ASP A 522 -13.66 1.33 -10.99
N ASN A 523 -14.56 2.30 -11.15
CA ASN A 523 -15.02 2.84 -12.44
C ASN A 523 -14.69 4.33 -12.65
N PHE A 524 -14.16 5.03 -11.65
CA PHE A 524 -13.62 6.37 -11.82
C PHE A 524 -12.23 6.29 -12.48
N SER A 525 -12.07 6.96 -13.62
CA SER A 525 -10.85 6.91 -14.45
C SER A 525 -9.58 7.14 -13.63
N LYS A 526 -8.56 6.31 -13.86
CA LYS A 526 -7.19 6.43 -13.33
C LYS A 526 -6.53 7.74 -13.73
#